data_AF-A0A2M9P8A2-F1
#
_entry.id   AF-A0A2M9P8A2-F1
#
_cell.length_a   1.000
_cell.length_b   1.000
_cell.length_c   1.000
_cell.angle_alpha   90.00
_cell.angle_beta   90.00
_cell.angle_gamma   90.00
#
_symmetry.space_group_name_H-M   'P 1'
#
loop_
_entity.id
_entity.type
_entity.pdbx_description
1 polymer ?
#
loop_
_entity_poly.entity_id
_entity_poly.type
_entity_poly.pdbx_seq_one_letter_code
_entity_poly.pdbx_strand_id
1 'polypeptide(L)'
;EAPPPMAVQRAAKATWERFPDGRLNYGATEEAAREIALRHGGGWDVNLIAAAYREQMGARLDALSGSKLEKSWKGFCEAFFARRGRP
;
A
#
# COMPACT_ATOMS: atom_id res chain seq x y z
N GLU A 1 -25.78 -8.74 -5.91
CA GLU A 1 -25.52 -7.28 -5.79
C GLU A 1 -24.05 -7.04 -5.51
N ALA A 2 -23.38 -6.21 -6.32
CA ALA A 2 -22.06 -5.70 -5.98
C ALA A 2 -22.24 -4.54 -4.97
N PRO A 3 -21.44 -4.44 -3.90
CA PRO A 3 -21.57 -3.34 -2.95
C PRO A 3 -21.35 -2.00 -3.66
N PRO A 4 -22.06 -0.93 -3.27
CA PRO A 4 -21.91 0.37 -3.90
C PRO A 4 -20.45 0.84 -3.81
N PRO A 5 -19.91 1.53 -4.84
CA PRO A 5 -18.51 1.95 -4.88
C PRO A 5 -18.12 2.85 -3.69
N MET A 6 -19.08 3.46 -2.99
CA MET A 6 -18.85 4.25 -1.78
C MET A 6 -18.60 3.39 -0.52
N ALA A 7 -19.15 2.18 -0.43
CA ALA A 7 -18.93 1.28 0.71
C ALA A 7 -17.53 0.68 0.68
N VAL A 8 -17.04 0.29 -0.51
CA VAL A 8 -15.66 -0.19 -0.70
C VAL A 8 -14.64 0.91 -0.37
N GLN A 9 -14.95 2.16 -0.72
CA GLN A 9 -14.12 3.33 -0.40
C GLN A 9 -14.13 3.70 1.10
N ARG A 10 -15.25 3.49 1.80
CA ARG A 10 -15.34 3.70 3.26
C ARG A 10 -14.61 2.62 4.03
N ALA A 11 -14.73 1.36 3.60
CA ALA A 11 -13.95 0.26 4.13
C ALA A 11 -12.46 0.50 3.91
N ALA A 12 -12.04 0.86 2.69
CA ALA A 12 -10.66 1.25 2.39
C ALA A 12 -10.17 2.42 3.27
N LYS A 13 -11.01 3.42 3.55
CA LYS A 13 -10.64 4.53 4.44
C LYS A 13 -10.33 4.11 5.88
N ALA A 14 -11.08 3.18 6.46
CA ALA A 14 -10.80 2.62 7.78
C ALA A 14 -9.59 1.67 7.71
N THR A 15 -9.47 0.94 6.61
CA THR A 15 -8.34 0.08 6.33
C THR A 15 -7.02 0.86 6.25
N TRP A 16 -6.99 2.09 5.75
CA TRP A 16 -5.74 2.85 5.56
C TRP A 16 -5.45 3.89 6.66
N GLU A 17 -5.92 3.72 7.89
CA GLU A 17 -5.69 4.72 8.95
C GLU A 17 -4.21 5.00 9.23
N ARG A 18 -3.36 3.96 9.23
CA ARG A 18 -1.90 4.09 9.28
C ARG A 18 -1.28 3.00 8.43
N PHE A 19 -0.09 3.27 7.88
CA PHE A 19 0.65 2.23 7.19
C PHE A 19 1.24 1.28 8.24
N PRO A 20 1.08 -0.04 8.09
CA PRO A 20 1.66 -1.00 9.03
C PRO A 20 3.19 -0.88 9.00
N ASP A 21 3.78 -0.71 10.18
CA ASP A 21 5.25 -0.67 10.37
C ASP A 21 5.89 -2.07 10.31
N GLY A 22 5.06 -3.11 10.51
CA GLY A 22 5.43 -4.52 10.55
C GLY A 22 5.28 -5.29 9.23
N ARG A 23 5.21 -6.62 9.34
CA ARG A 23 5.02 -7.50 8.18
C ARG A 23 3.61 -7.36 7.64
N LEU A 24 3.47 -7.40 6.31
CA LEU A 24 2.18 -7.32 5.62
C LEU A 24 1.42 -8.66 5.67
N ASN A 25 1.26 -9.23 6.86
CA ASN A 25 0.77 -10.60 7.04
C ASN A 25 -0.61 -10.70 7.72
N TYR A 26 -1.01 -9.74 8.57
CA TYR A 26 -2.23 -9.87 9.37
C TYR A 26 -2.91 -8.52 9.65
N GLY A 27 -3.73 -8.05 8.71
CA GLY A 27 -4.53 -6.84 8.87
C GLY A 27 -5.24 -6.47 7.58
N ALA A 28 -6.38 -5.77 7.68
CA ALA A 28 -7.10 -5.31 6.50
C ALA A 28 -6.19 -4.41 5.62
N THR A 29 -5.32 -3.62 6.26
CA THR A 29 -4.37 -2.71 5.59
C THR A 29 -3.30 -3.51 4.87
N GLU A 30 -2.75 -4.52 5.54
CA GLU A 30 -1.76 -5.42 5.00
C GLU A 30 -2.25 -6.17 3.77
N GLU A 31 -3.46 -6.71 3.79
CA GLU A 31 -4.05 -7.41 2.64
C GLU A 31 -4.22 -6.46 1.45
N ALA A 32 -4.78 -5.27 1.68
CA ALA A 32 -4.93 -4.26 0.64
C ALA A 32 -3.57 -3.80 0.08
N ALA A 33 -2.58 -3.57 0.95
CA ALA A 33 -1.23 -3.21 0.54
C ALA A 33 -0.56 -4.31 -0.27
N ARG A 34 -0.73 -5.56 0.15
CA ARG A 34 -0.23 -6.75 -0.55
C ARG A 34 -0.84 -6.87 -1.93
N GLU A 35 -2.15 -6.75 -2.07
CA GLU A 35 -2.81 -6.78 -3.38
C GLU A 35 -2.30 -5.68 -4.32
N ILE A 36 -2.13 -4.45 -3.82
CA ILE A 36 -1.62 -3.34 -4.63
C ILE A 36 -0.19 -3.63 -5.08
N ALA A 37 0.70 -4.03 -4.19
CA ALA A 37 2.08 -4.33 -4.55
C ALA A 37 2.20 -5.57 -5.45
N LEU A 38 1.34 -6.58 -5.32
CA LEU A 38 1.32 -7.70 -6.26
C LEU A 38 0.89 -7.26 -7.67
N ARG A 39 -0.12 -6.37 -7.75
CA ARG A 39 -0.64 -5.87 -9.04
C ARG A 39 0.30 -4.86 -9.70
N HIS A 40 0.90 -3.96 -8.91
CA HIS A 40 1.69 -2.81 -9.40
C HIS A 40 3.19 -2.96 -9.24
N GLY A 41 3.64 -3.80 -8.29
CA GLY A 41 5.04 -4.05 -8.01
C GLY A 41 5.68 -5.09 -8.95
N GLY A 42 4.97 -5.61 -9.95
CA GLY A 42 5.58 -6.36 -11.06
C GLY A 42 6.35 -7.64 -10.71
N GLY A 43 6.07 -8.24 -9.53
CA GLY A 43 6.69 -9.47 -9.04
C GLY A 43 7.70 -9.31 -7.92
N TRP A 44 7.95 -8.08 -7.45
CA TRP A 44 8.79 -7.84 -6.28
C TRP A 44 8.12 -8.28 -4.98
N ASP A 45 8.93 -8.67 -4.00
CA ASP A 45 8.43 -9.03 -2.67
C ASP A 45 7.76 -7.82 -2.00
N VAL A 46 6.55 -8.04 -1.52
CA VAL A 46 5.71 -6.99 -0.94
C VAL A 46 6.35 -6.43 0.33
N ASN A 47 7.00 -7.25 1.15
CA ASN A 47 7.71 -6.76 2.34
C ASN A 47 8.93 -5.93 1.95
N LEU A 48 9.56 -6.24 0.81
CA LEU A 48 10.69 -5.48 0.28
C LEU A 48 10.23 -4.10 -0.24
N ILE A 49 9.12 -4.03 -0.98
CA ILE A 49 8.54 -2.75 -1.40
C ILE A 49 8.10 -1.94 -0.17
N ALA A 50 7.48 -2.61 0.82
CA ALA A 50 7.01 -1.98 2.05
C ALA A 50 8.18 -1.42 2.87
N ALA A 51 9.28 -2.17 2.98
CA ALA A 51 10.57 -1.72 3.52
C ALA A 51 11.08 -0.46 2.84
N ALA A 52 11.18 -0.48 1.52
CA ALA A 52 11.65 0.69 0.77
C ALA A 52 10.72 1.90 0.92
N TYR A 53 9.40 1.69 1.00
CA TYR A 53 8.43 2.75 1.17
C TYR A 53 8.54 3.42 2.53
N ARG A 54 8.63 2.64 3.62
CA ARG A 54 8.83 3.20 4.97
C ARG A 54 10.19 3.88 5.12
N GLU A 55 11.23 3.36 4.49
CA GLU A 55 12.54 4.04 4.44
C GLU A 55 12.47 5.36 3.66
N GLN A 56 11.81 5.37 2.49
CA GLN A 56 11.71 6.58 1.66
C GLN A 56 10.81 7.65 2.29
N MET A 57 9.70 7.24 2.93
CA MET A 57 8.73 8.15 3.53
C MET A 57 9.13 8.56 4.95
N GLY A 58 9.72 7.65 5.72
CA GLY A 58 10.15 7.85 7.11
C GLY A 58 9.05 8.51 7.94
N ALA A 59 9.40 9.62 8.60
CA ALA A 59 8.48 10.40 9.43
C ALA A 59 7.25 10.96 8.69
N ARG A 60 7.30 11.12 7.36
CA ARG A 60 6.15 11.62 6.58
C ARG A 60 5.06 10.57 6.43
N LEU A 61 5.39 9.29 6.61
CA LEU A 61 4.41 8.21 6.57
C LEU A 61 3.40 8.32 7.71
N ASP A 62 3.85 8.76 8.89
CA ASP A 62 2.99 8.96 10.06
C ASP A 62 1.97 10.11 9.85
N ALA A 63 2.32 11.08 8.99
CA ALA A 63 1.43 12.15 8.59
C ALA A 63 0.42 11.75 7.50
N LEU A 64 0.47 10.51 6.98
CA LEU A 64 -0.40 10.03 5.92
C LEU A 64 -1.38 8.98 6.42
N SER A 65 -2.66 9.25 6.16
CA SER A 65 -3.77 8.37 6.55
C SER A 65 -4.87 8.36 5.49
N GLY A 66 -5.67 7.29 5.53
CA GLY A 66 -6.80 7.02 4.66
C GLY A 66 -6.43 6.98 3.18
N SER A 67 -7.27 7.59 2.34
CA SER A 67 -7.12 7.56 0.88
C SER A 67 -5.82 8.19 0.35
N LYS A 68 -5.16 9.06 1.14
CA LYS A 68 -3.89 9.69 0.75
C LYS A 68 -2.74 8.68 0.85
N LEU A 69 -2.79 7.83 1.87
CA LEU A 69 -1.84 6.76 2.09
C LEU A 69 -1.94 5.70 0.99
N GLU A 70 -3.16 5.23 0.69
CA GLU A 70 -3.41 4.26 -0.38
C GLU A 70 -2.87 4.73 -1.74
N LYS A 71 -3.18 5.97 -2.14
CA LYS A 71 -2.69 6.53 -3.41
C LYS A 71 -1.18 6.64 -3.45
N SER A 72 -0.57 7.05 -2.34
CA SER A 72 0.88 7.16 -2.20
C SER A 72 1.56 5.79 -2.29
N TRP A 73 1.01 4.78 -1.63
CA TRP A 73 1.49 3.40 -1.70
C TRP A 73 1.41 2.82 -3.11
N LYS A 74 0.27 3.00 -3.78
CA LYS A 74 0.08 2.56 -5.16
C LYS A 74 1.10 3.20 -6.10
N GLY A 75 1.21 4.53 -6.07
CA GLY A 75 2.18 5.25 -6.90
C GLY A 75 3.62 4.87 -6.59
N PHE A 76 3.94 4.58 -5.32
CA PHE A 76 5.25 4.07 -4.94
C PHE A 76 5.52 2.69 -5.52
N CYS A 77 4.57 1.75 -5.47
CA CYS A 77 4.74 0.42 -6.07
C CYS A 77 5.02 0.51 -7.57
N GLU A 78 4.27 1.35 -8.28
CA GLU A 78 4.44 1.59 -9.73
C GLU A 78 5.82 2.21 -10.02
N ALA A 79 6.22 3.24 -9.27
CA ALA A 79 7.52 3.89 -9.42
C ALA A 79 8.68 2.97 -9.02
N PHE A 80 8.49 2.12 -8.02
CA PHE A 80 9.48 1.16 -7.56
C PHE A 80 9.73 0.10 -8.62
N PHE A 81 8.69 -0.47 -9.21
CA PHE A 81 8.81 -1.38 -10.35
C PHE A 81 9.45 -0.68 -11.55
N ALA A 82 9.02 0.54 -11.89
CA ALA A 82 9.59 1.29 -13.00
C ALA A 82 11.09 1.60 -12.81
N ARG A 83 11.52 1.87 -11.57
CA ARG A 83 12.92 2.14 -11.22
C ARG A 83 13.78 0.89 -11.18
N ARG A 84 13.26 -0.20 -10.63
CA ARG A 84 14.02 -1.43 -10.34
C ARG A 84 13.92 -2.47 -11.45
N GLY A 85 12.96 -2.33 -12.36
CA GLY A 85 12.69 -3.29 -13.43
C GLY A 85 12.03 -4.58 -12.91
N ARG A 86 11.89 -5.58 -13.78
CA ARG A 86 11.47 -6.93 -13.38
C ARG A 86 12.70 -7.67 -12.84
N PRO A 87 12.64 -8.25 -11.62
CA PRO A 87 13.71 -9.09 -11.11
C PRO A 87 13.84 -10.39 -11.90
#